data_AF-A0A6J6WDU0-F1
#
_entry.id   AF-A0A6J6WDU0-F1
#
_cell.length_a   1.000
_cell.length_b   1.000
_cell.length_c   1.000
_cell.angle_alpha   90.00
_cell.angle_beta   90.00
_cell.angle_gamma   90.00
#
_symmetry.space_group_name_H-M   'P 1'
#
loop_
_entity.id
_entity.type
_entity.pdbx_description
1 polymer ?
#
loop_
_entity_poly.entity_id
_entity_poly.type
_entity_poly.pdbx_seq_one_letter_code
_entity_poly.pdbx_strand_id
1 'polypeptide(L)'
;MAKQSAARTKMLASQAKKEAAERRAEKAKNICDVTASKVDLDKYAEVDGDWREIGLAAPARRALIDDGLYHLSDLRKVSLAALKELHGMGPNAIRILTAEMKKADLSFRK
;
A
#
# COMPACT_ATOMS: atom_id res chain seq x y z
N MET A 1 -31.52 38.64 17.96
CA MET A 1 -30.56 37.60 17.53
C MET A 1 -29.96 36.95 18.78
N ALA A 2 -30.42 35.77 19.18
CA ALA A 2 -29.97 35.11 20.41
C ALA A 2 -28.57 34.51 20.19
N LYS A 3 -27.56 35.08 20.87
CA LYS A 3 -26.19 34.54 20.87
C LYS A 3 -26.23 33.20 21.61
N GLN A 4 -25.93 32.09 20.94
CA GLN A 4 -25.82 30.78 21.59
C GLN A 4 -24.79 30.85 22.74
N SER A 5 -25.13 30.31 23.90
CA SER A 5 -24.27 30.35 25.08
C SER A 5 -23.00 29.52 24.87
N ALA A 6 -21.86 29.98 25.39
CA ALA A 6 -20.55 29.31 25.26
C ALA A 6 -20.57 27.85 25.75
N ALA A 7 -21.46 27.53 26.70
CA ALA A 7 -21.69 26.18 27.19
C ALA A 7 -22.26 25.24 26.11
N ARG A 8 -23.24 25.71 25.31
CA ARG A 8 -23.79 24.93 24.19
C ARG A 8 -22.75 24.68 23.11
N THR A 9 -21.92 25.67 22.78
CA THR A 9 -20.85 25.52 21.77
C THR A 9 -19.82 24.46 22.19
N LYS A 10 -19.44 24.42 23.47
CA LYS A 10 -18.53 23.40 24.02
C LYS A 10 -19.13 21.99 23.99
N MET A 11 -20.42 21.85 24.32
CA MET A 11 -21.11 20.56 24.24
C MET A 11 -21.20 20.05 22.79
N LEU A 12 -21.52 20.92 21.83
CA LEU A 12 -21.63 20.57 20.42
C LEU A 12 -20.28 20.13 19.84
N ALA A 13 -19.20 20.83 20.19
CA ALA A 13 -17.85 20.43 19.81
C ALA A 13 -17.42 19.08 20.42
N SER A 14 -17.86 18.76 21.65
CA SER A 14 -17.60 17.48 22.30
C SER A 14 -18.38 16.33 21.63
N GLN A 15 -19.64 16.56 21.28
CA GLN A 15 -20.45 15.59 20.52
C GLN A 15 -19.87 15.34 19.12
N ALA A 16 -19.47 16.38 18.39
CA ALA A 16 -18.83 16.23 17.08
C ALA A 16 -17.52 15.43 17.15
N LYS A 17 -16.73 15.58 18.24
CA LYS A 17 -15.52 14.78 18.46
C LYS A 17 -15.84 13.31 18.74
N LYS A 18 -16.89 13.02 19.51
CA LYS A 18 -17.35 11.64 19.76
C LYS A 18 -17.84 10.99 18.46
N GLU A 19 -18.69 11.67 17.69
CA GLU A 19 -19.21 11.15 16.42
C GLU A 19 -18.10 10.91 15.39
N ALA A 20 -17.08 11.79 15.35
CA ALA A 20 -15.89 11.60 14.52
C ALA A 20 -15.01 10.42 14.98
N ALA A 21 -14.97 10.12 16.28
CA ALA A 21 -14.28 8.94 16.81
C ALA A 21 -15.05 7.66 16.48
N GLU A 22 -16.37 7.69 16.59
CA GLU A 22 -17.27 6.57 16.26
C GLU A 22 -17.21 6.24 14.76
N ARG A 23 -17.28 7.24 13.87
CA ARG A 23 -17.06 7.02 12.42
C ARG A 23 -15.68 6.47 12.09
N ARG A 24 -14.63 6.84 12.84
CA ARG A 24 -13.29 6.24 12.68
C ARG A 24 -13.26 4.78 13.11
N ALA A 25 -13.91 4.46 14.23
CA ALA A 25 -14.02 3.09 14.71
C ALA A 25 -14.84 2.20 13.76
N GLU A 26 -15.90 2.74 13.15
CA GLU A 26 -16.71 2.02 12.15
C GLU A 26 -15.94 1.75 10.85
N LYS A 27 -15.19 2.74 10.35
CA LYS A 27 -14.29 2.53 9.21
C LYS A 27 -13.22 1.48 9.50
N ALA A 28 -12.69 1.42 10.72
CA ALA A 28 -11.74 0.38 11.12
C ALA A 28 -12.38 -1.02 11.13
N LYS A 29 -13.68 -1.14 11.40
CA LYS A 29 -14.43 -2.41 11.32
C LYS A 29 -14.75 -2.85 9.89
N ASN A 30 -14.80 -1.92 8.94
CA ASN A 30 -15.07 -2.20 7.51
C ASN A 30 -13.78 -2.42 6.68
N ILE A 31 -12.64 -2.60 7.35
CA ILE A 31 -11.41 -3.06 6.68
C ILE A 31 -11.59 -4.54 6.35
N CYS A 32 -11.78 -4.88 5.09
CA CYS A 32 -11.80 -6.26 4.63
C CYS A 32 -10.38 -6.88 4.69
N ASP A 33 -10.28 -8.21 4.86
CA ASP A 33 -9.00 -8.91 5.05
C ASP A 33 -7.95 -8.62 3.96
N VAL A 34 -8.40 -8.36 2.73
CA VAL A 34 -7.58 -7.93 1.59
C VAL A 34 -6.91 -6.56 1.86
N THR A 35 -7.65 -5.60 2.43
CA THR A 35 -7.10 -4.29 2.83
C THR A 35 -6.35 -4.33 4.17
N ALA A 36 -6.70 -5.25 5.06
CA ALA A 36 -5.97 -5.54 6.30
C ALA A 36 -4.67 -6.33 6.08
N SER A 37 -4.34 -6.71 4.84
CA SER A 37 -3.18 -7.55 4.50
C SER A 37 -3.17 -8.92 5.19
N LYS A 38 -4.33 -9.40 5.67
CA LYS A 38 -4.56 -10.75 6.22
C LYS A 38 -4.86 -11.73 5.09
N VAL A 39 -3.90 -11.93 4.21
CA VAL A 39 -3.96 -13.00 3.19
C VAL A 39 -2.73 -13.84 3.43
N ASP A 40 -2.85 -15.17 3.48
CA ASP A 40 -1.76 -16.11 3.75
C ASP A 40 -0.48 -15.73 3.01
N LEU A 41 0.45 -15.13 3.76
CA LEU A 41 1.73 -14.65 3.26
C LEU A 41 2.76 -15.77 3.16
N ASP A 42 2.50 -16.92 3.80
CA ASP A 42 3.43 -18.04 3.89
C ASP A 42 3.79 -18.60 2.52
N LYS A 43 2.83 -18.68 1.58
CA LYS A 43 3.10 -19.14 0.20
C LYS A 43 4.18 -18.32 -0.51
N TYR A 44 4.29 -17.03 -0.20
CA TYR A 44 5.21 -16.11 -0.85
C TYR A 44 6.47 -15.85 0.00
N ALA A 45 6.48 -16.26 1.27
CA ALA A 45 7.55 -15.93 2.22
C ALA A 45 8.91 -16.51 1.82
N GLU A 46 8.93 -17.65 1.13
CA GLU A 46 10.15 -18.31 0.68
C GLU A 46 10.80 -17.59 -0.52
N VAL A 47 10.01 -16.84 -1.29
CA VAL A 47 10.43 -16.28 -2.59
C VAL A 47 10.34 -14.75 -2.66
N ASP A 48 9.74 -14.10 -1.65
CA ASP A 48 9.58 -12.64 -1.61
C ASP A 48 10.70 -11.91 -0.84
N GLY A 49 11.77 -12.62 -0.46
CA GLY A 49 12.90 -12.12 0.34
C GLY A 49 13.51 -10.85 -0.24
N ASP A 50 14.02 -10.91 -1.47
CA ASP A 50 14.62 -9.78 -2.17
C ASP A 50 13.69 -8.55 -2.20
N TRP A 51 12.40 -8.78 -2.40
CA TRP A 51 11.41 -7.73 -2.46
C TRP A 51 11.10 -7.14 -1.07
N ARG A 52 11.21 -7.91 0.02
CA ARG A 52 11.08 -7.42 1.39
C ARG A 52 12.26 -6.54 1.78
N GLU A 53 13.46 -6.91 1.39
CA GLU A 53 14.68 -6.15 1.71
C GLU A 53 14.66 -4.74 1.14
N ILE A 54 14.12 -4.57 -0.07
CA ILE A 54 13.94 -3.24 -0.68
C ILE A 54 12.70 -2.48 -0.17
N GLY A 55 11.94 -3.06 0.77
CA GLY A 55 10.76 -2.44 1.36
C GLY A 55 9.53 -2.43 0.47
N LEU A 56 9.38 -3.39 -0.45
CA LEU A 56 8.22 -3.46 -1.33
C LEU A 56 6.98 -3.96 -0.57
N ALA A 57 5.84 -3.32 -0.79
CA ALA A 57 4.58 -3.68 -0.12
C ALA A 57 4.05 -5.05 -0.60
N ALA A 58 3.38 -5.79 0.31
CA ALA A 58 2.86 -7.13 0.03
C ALA A 58 2.08 -7.30 -1.30
N PRO A 59 1.16 -6.39 -1.69
CA PRO A 59 0.45 -6.52 -2.97
C PRO A 59 1.39 -6.44 -4.19
N ALA A 60 2.41 -5.59 -4.15
CA ALA A 60 3.38 -5.47 -5.24
C ALA A 60 4.34 -6.67 -5.29
N ARG A 61 4.74 -7.21 -4.13
CA ARG A 61 5.55 -8.45 -4.08
C ARG A 61 4.81 -9.62 -4.72
N ARG A 62 3.55 -9.81 -4.36
CA ARG A 62 2.69 -10.86 -4.93
C ARG A 62 2.55 -10.71 -6.45
N ALA A 63 2.27 -9.48 -6.91
CA ALA A 63 2.13 -9.20 -8.33
C ALA A 63 3.40 -9.55 -9.14
N LEU A 64 4.59 -9.28 -8.58
CA LEU A 64 5.86 -9.67 -9.22
C LEU A 64 6.04 -11.19 -9.23
N ILE A 65 5.78 -11.85 -8.11
CA ILE A 65 5.96 -13.30 -7.99
C ILE A 65 4.97 -14.08 -8.87
N ASP A 66 3.72 -13.63 -8.94
CA ASP A 66 2.71 -14.23 -9.80
C ASP A 66 3.07 -14.07 -11.29
N ASP A 67 3.82 -13.03 -11.66
CA ASP A 67 4.39 -12.80 -13.01
C ASP A 67 5.74 -13.53 -13.21
N GLY A 68 6.23 -14.26 -12.21
CA GLY A 68 7.50 -15.01 -12.26
C GLY A 68 8.75 -14.15 -12.11
N LEU A 69 8.63 -12.95 -11.54
CA LEU A 69 9.72 -12.02 -11.26
C LEU A 69 10.16 -12.17 -9.80
N TYR A 70 11.26 -12.88 -9.59
CA TYR A 70 11.76 -13.19 -8.25
C TYR A 70 12.89 -12.27 -7.80
N HIS A 71 13.61 -11.68 -8.75
CA HIS A 71 14.77 -10.82 -8.47
C HIS A 71 14.72 -9.51 -9.27
N LEU A 72 15.44 -8.48 -8.79
CA LEU A 72 15.62 -7.21 -9.53
C LEU A 72 16.14 -7.44 -10.96
N SER A 73 16.97 -8.46 -11.16
CA SER A 73 17.52 -8.83 -12.46
C SER A 73 16.47 -9.29 -13.48
N ASP A 74 15.34 -9.85 -13.03
CA ASP A 74 14.24 -10.28 -13.91
C ASP A 74 13.48 -9.10 -14.50
N LEU A 75 13.52 -7.93 -13.82
CA LEU A 75 12.88 -6.71 -14.31
C LEU A 75 13.47 -6.20 -15.63
N ARG A 76 14.65 -6.69 -16.04
CA ARG A 76 15.20 -6.44 -17.37
C ARG A 76 14.39 -7.06 -18.51
N LYS A 77 13.56 -8.07 -18.21
CA LYS A 77 12.73 -8.78 -19.19
C LYS A 77 11.37 -8.09 -19.40
N VAL A 78 10.97 -7.25 -18.47
CA VAL A 78 9.68 -6.54 -18.46
C VAL A 78 9.87 -5.04 -18.66
N SER A 79 8.88 -4.41 -19.29
CA SER A 79 8.87 -2.97 -19.49
C SER A 79 8.26 -2.27 -18.29
N LEU A 80 8.60 -1.00 -18.10
CA LEU A 80 8.01 -0.18 -17.05
C LEU A 80 6.49 0.01 -17.24
N ALA A 81 6.01 -0.07 -18.48
CA ALA A 81 4.58 -0.06 -18.79
C ALA A 81 3.90 -1.33 -18.28
N ALA A 82 4.45 -2.51 -18.59
CA ALA A 82 3.91 -3.78 -18.11
C ALA A 82 3.83 -3.84 -16.58
N LEU A 83 4.88 -3.37 -15.89
CA LEU A 83 4.89 -3.30 -14.43
C LEU A 83 3.76 -2.42 -13.88
N LYS A 84 3.42 -1.31 -14.54
CA LYS A 84 2.31 -0.43 -14.13
C LYS A 84 0.94 -1.06 -14.31
N GLU A 85 0.80 -2.02 -15.22
CA GLU A 85 -0.45 -2.73 -15.45
C GLU A 85 -0.65 -3.91 -14.48
N LEU A 86 0.40 -4.32 -13.76
CA LEU A 86 0.31 -5.38 -12.76
C LEU A 86 -0.63 -4.99 -11.62
N HIS A 87 -1.61 -5.85 -11.36
CA HIS A 87 -2.60 -5.64 -10.31
C HIS A 87 -1.94 -5.69 -8.93
N GLY A 88 -1.98 -4.56 -8.20
CA GLY A 88 -1.28 -4.39 -6.92
C GLY A 88 0.01 -3.57 -7.01
N MET A 89 0.43 -3.20 -8.22
CA MET A 89 1.56 -2.31 -8.44
C MET A 89 1.13 -0.83 -8.31
N GLY A 90 1.47 -0.22 -7.18
CA GLY A 90 1.21 1.20 -6.93
C GLY A 90 2.35 2.13 -7.36
N PRO A 91 2.13 3.46 -7.41
CA PRO A 91 3.16 4.44 -7.76
C PRO A 91 4.37 4.38 -6.81
N ASN A 92 4.16 4.04 -5.54
CA ASN A 92 5.26 3.87 -4.58
C ASN A 92 6.13 2.65 -4.92
N ALA A 93 5.53 1.55 -5.37
CA ALA A 93 6.25 0.35 -5.76
C ALA A 93 7.11 0.61 -7.01
N ILE A 94 6.54 1.25 -8.04
CA ILE A 94 7.29 1.68 -9.23
C ILE A 94 8.48 2.57 -8.87
N ARG A 95 8.29 3.52 -7.94
CA ARG A 95 9.36 4.41 -7.48
C ARG A 95 10.50 3.64 -6.82
N ILE A 96 10.19 2.68 -5.95
CA ILE A 96 11.19 1.82 -5.28
C ILE A 96 11.95 0.99 -6.33
N LEU A 97 11.23 0.27 -7.20
CA LEU A 97 11.84 -0.57 -8.24
C LEU A 97 12.75 0.24 -9.18
N THR A 98 12.31 1.44 -9.59
CA THR A 98 13.13 2.31 -10.44
C THR A 98 14.41 2.77 -9.74
N ALA A 99 14.33 3.11 -8.44
CA ALA A 99 15.49 3.52 -7.66
C ALA A 99 16.48 2.36 -7.47
N GLU A 100 15.99 1.17 -7.15
CA GLU A 100 16.84 -0.02 -6.97
C GLU A 100 17.48 -0.48 -8.29
N MET A 101 16.73 -0.47 -9.40
CA MET A 101 17.28 -0.72 -10.73
C MET A 101 18.42 0.24 -11.05
N LYS A 102 18.25 1.54 -10.77
CA LYS A 102 19.29 2.54 -11.00
C LYS A 102 20.52 2.32 -10.11
N LYS A 103 20.34 1.94 -8.84
CA LYS A 103 21.46 1.61 -7.94
C LYS A 103 22.24 0.39 -8.42
N ALA A 104 21.55 -0.58 -9.01
CA ALA A 104 22.14 -1.80 -9.57
C ALA A 104 22.69 -1.63 -11.00
N ASP A 105 22.65 -0.42 -11.56
CA ASP A 105 22.98 -0.12 -12.97
C ASP A 105 22.19 -0.98 -13.98
N LEU A 106 20.93 -1.26 -13.64
CA LEU A 106 20.00 -2.02 -14.45
C LEU A 106 18.96 -1.10 -15.11
N SER A 107 18.45 -1.53 -16.26
CA SER A 107 17.39 -0.84 -16.99
C SER A 107 16.25 -1.81 -17.32
N PHE A 108 15.01 -1.30 -17.29
CA PHE A 108 13.86 -2.05 -17.76
C PHE A 108 13.97 -2.35 -19.25
N ARG A 109 13.20 -3.34 -19.72
CA ARG A 109 13.05 -3.56 -21.15
C ARG A 109 12.50 -2.30 -21.84
N LYS A 110 13.12 -1.92 -22.95
CA LYS A 110 12.65 -0.83 -23.82
C LYS A 110 11.31 -1.16 -24.46
#